data_AF-A0A368CJ75-F1
#
_entry.id   AF-A0A368CJ75-F1
#
_cell.length_a   1.000
_cell.length_b   1.000
_cell.length_c   1.000
_cell.angle_alpha   90.00
_cell.angle_beta   90.00
_cell.angle_gamma   90.00
#
_symmetry.space_group_name_H-M   'P 1'
#
loop_
_entity.id
_entity.type
_entity.pdbx_description
1 polymer ?
#
loop_
_entity_poly.entity_id
_entity_poly.type
_entity_poly.pdbx_seq_one_letter_code
_entity_poly.pdbx_strand_id
1 'polypeptide(L)'
;MRGTVALSLALLLGGWSAPAARAGSITAGSIWNQANAAMRARSQVPAGARITDTRCVTVQVRNDNHYRCTVRYTKEPAAPQS
;
A
#
# COMPACT_ATOMS: atom_id res chain seq x y z
N MET A 1 -36.09 -2.12 48.46
CA MET A 1 -36.01 -2.39 47.01
C MET A 1 -34.97 -1.41 46.44
N ARG A 2 -33.72 -1.86 46.22
CA ARG A 2 -33.08 -1.94 44.88
C ARG A 2 -33.41 -0.68 44.04
N GLY A 3 -32.59 0.36 43.91
CA GLY A 3 -31.14 0.39 43.76
C GLY A 3 -30.81 0.49 42.27
N THR A 4 -30.82 1.70 41.70
CA THR A 4 -30.36 1.94 40.33
C THR A 4 -29.01 2.64 40.40
N VAL A 5 -27.97 1.82 40.27
CA VAL A 5 -26.57 2.22 40.19
C VAL A 5 -26.39 3.09 38.95
N ALA A 6 -26.01 4.36 39.13
CA ALA A 6 -25.45 5.18 38.06
C ALA A 6 -24.07 4.60 37.73
N LEU A 7 -24.01 3.69 36.76
CA LEU A 7 -22.78 3.05 36.34
C LEU A 7 -22.07 3.93 35.31
N SER A 8 -21.07 4.65 35.82
CA SER A 8 -19.91 5.19 35.14
C SER A 8 -19.42 4.30 33.99
N LEU A 9 -19.17 4.90 32.82
CA LEU A 9 -17.87 4.78 32.14
C LEU A 9 -17.85 5.76 30.96
N ALA A 10 -17.26 6.92 31.19
CA ALA A 10 -16.71 7.69 30.08
C ALA A 10 -15.75 6.76 29.33
N LEU A 11 -16.16 6.29 28.15
CA LEU A 11 -15.28 5.66 27.16
C LEU A 11 -14.31 6.75 26.65
N LEU A 12 -13.38 7.17 27.52
CA LEU A 12 -12.11 7.77 27.15
C LEU A 12 -11.18 6.64 26.67
N LEU A 13 -11.67 5.85 25.71
CA LEU A 13 -10.78 5.06 24.85
C LEU A 13 -10.14 6.08 23.93
N GLY A 14 -9.09 6.70 24.44
CA GLY A 14 -8.12 7.43 23.64
C GLY A 14 -7.75 6.53 22.48
N GLY A 15 -8.28 6.87 21.31
CA GLY A 15 -7.94 6.23 20.06
C GLY A 15 -6.45 6.43 19.87
N TRP A 16 -5.67 5.42 20.28
CA TRP A 16 -4.32 5.25 19.81
C TRP A 16 -4.41 5.18 18.29
N SER A 17 -4.22 6.34 17.68
CA SER A 17 -4.13 6.49 16.24
C SER A 17 -2.77 5.91 15.88
N ALA A 18 -2.68 4.57 15.86
CA ALA A 18 -1.53 3.90 15.29
C ALA A 18 -1.34 4.49 13.87
N PRO A 19 -0.14 4.92 13.50
CA PRO A 19 0.08 5.54 12.21
C PRO A 19 -0.40 4.56 11.13
N ALA A 20 -1.47 4.94 10.43
CA ALA A 20 -2.07 4.09 9.42
C ALA A 20 -1.08 3.99 8.25
N ALA A 21 -0.38 2.85 8.15
CA ALA A 21 0.48 2.56 7.02
C ALA A 21 -0.33 2.72 5.72
N ARG A 22 0.11 3.64 4.84
CA ARG A 22 -0.56 3.86 3.57
C ARG A 22 -0.07 2.82 2.57
N ALA A 23 -0.94 1.90 2.19
CA ALA A 23 -0.67 0.98 1.09
C ALA A 23 -0.93 1.66 -0.26
N GLY A 24 -0.08 1.38 -1.24
CA GLY A 24 -0.22 1.89 -2.60
C GLY A 24 0.24 0.87 -3.64
N SER A 25 -0.04 1.15 -4.90
CA SER A 25 0.47 0.35 -6.02
C SER A 25 0.83 1.23 -7.21
N ILE A 26 1.87 0.81 -7.95
CA ILE A 26 2.26 1.39 -9.24
C ILE A 26 2.18 0.28 -10.28
N THR A 27 1.63 0.58 -11.46
CA THR A 27 1.65 -0.32 -12.60
C THR A 27 2.39 0.32 -13.77
N ALA A 28 3.31 -0.42 -14.40
CA ALA A 28 4.02 0.01 -15.60
C ALA A 28 4.10 -1.11 -16.64
N GLY A 29 4.30 -0.71 -17.90
CA GLY A 29 4.37 -1.61 -19.05
C GLY A 29 5.73 -1.63 -19.74
N SER A 30 5.99 -2.70 -20.51
CA SER A 30 7.10 -2.80 -21.46
C SER A 30 6.75 -3.76 -22.59
N ILE A 31 7.33 -3.56 -23.77
CA ILE A 31 7.30 -4.51 -24.89
C ILE A 31 8.56 -5.39 -24.93
N TRP A 32 9.56 -5.12 -24.09
CA TRP A 32 10.84 -5.84 -24.13
C TRP A 32 10.81 -7.10 -23.28
N ASN A 33 10.52 -6.97 -21.99
CA ASN A 33 10.39 -8.09 -21.04
C ASN A 33 9.74 -7.62 -19.72
N GLN A 34 9.42 -8.59 -18.86
CA GLN A 34 8.86 -8.34 -17.53
C GLN A 34 9.84 -7.56 -16.62
N ALA A 35 11.15 -7.83 -16.70
CA ALA A 35 12.15 -7.16 -15.87
C ALA A 35 12.16 -5.64 -16.10
N ASN A 36 12.06 -5.22 -17.36
CA ASN A 36 12.00 -3.82 -17.73
C ASN A 36 10.69 -3.16 -17.26
N ALA A 37 9.55 -3.83 -17.41
CA ALA A 37 8.27 -3.34 -16.87
C ALA A 37 8.31 -3.21 -15.34
N ALA A 38 8.92 -4.18 -14.65
CA ALA A 38 9.09 -4.14 -13.20
C ALA A 38 10.01 -2.99 -12.77
N MET A 39 11.15 -2.78 -13.44
CA MET A 39 12.06 -1.65 -13.14
C MET A 39 11.34 -0.30 -13.30
N ARG A 40 10.55 -0.12 -14.37
CA ARG A 40 9.76 1.10 -14.58
C ARG A 40 8.69 1.32 -13.51
N ALA A 41 8.07 0.25 -13.02
CA ALA A 41 7.10 0.36 -11.92
C ALA A 41 7.80 0.72 -10.60
N ARG A 42 8.96 0.08 -10.32
CA ARG A 42 9.75 0.32 -9.12
C ARG A 42 10.33 1.74 -9.05
N SER A 43 10.74 2.32 -10.18
CA SER A 43 11.32 3.67 -10.22
C SER A 43 10.34 4.78 -9.86
N GLN A 44 9.03 4.48 -9.84
CA GLN A 44 7.97 5.42 -9.46
C GLN A 44 7.47 5.17 -8.03
N VAL A 45 7.99 4.16 -7.33
CA VAL A 45 7.66 3.95 -5.92
C VAL A 45 8.19 5.14 -5.12
N PRO A 46 7.36 5.78 -4.26
CA PRO A 46 7.79 6.92 -3.48
C PRO A 46 9.01 6.61 -2.60
N ALA A 47 9.90 7.58 -2.44
CA ALA A 47 11.02 7.46 -1.51
C ALA A 47 10.53 7.14 -0.09
N GLY A 48 11.26 6.24 0.59
CA GLY A 48 10.92 5.75 1.92
C GLY A 48 9.75 4.75 1.99
N ALA A 49 9.13 4.41 0.86
CA ALA A 49 8.16 3.32 0.82
C ALA A 49 8.86 1.96 0.74
N ARG A 50 8.27 0.96 1.40
CA ARG A 50 8.72 -0.44 1.36
C ARG A 50 7.89 -1.20 0.34
N ILE A 51 8.54 -1.79 -0.66
CA ILE A 51 7.88 -2.71 -1.60
C ILE A 51 7.46 -3.97 -0.83
N THR A 52 6.20 -4.37 -0.98
CA THR A 52 5.63 -5.55 -0.32
C THR A 52 5.33 -6.69 -1.28
N ASP A 53 5.07 -6.38 -2.57
CA ASP A 53 4.78 -7.38 -3.59
C ASP A 53 5.12 -6.84 -4.99
N THR A 54 5.42 -7.74 -5.92
CA THR A 54 5.58 -7.43 -7.34
C THR A 54 4.95 -8.55 -8.17
N ARG A 55 3.94 -8.21 -8.96
CA ARG A 55 3.27 -9.16 -9.86
C ARG A 55 3.41 -8.70 -11.30
N CYS A 56 3.84 -9.61 -12.17
CA CYS A 56 3.93 -9.38 -13.60
C CYS A 56 2.98 -10.30 -14.35
N VAL A 57 2.41 -9.77 -15.43
CA VAL A 57 1.60 -10.52 -16.38
C VAL A 57 2.10 -10.23 -17.79
N THR A 58 2.05 -11.26 -18.63
CA THR A 58 2.23 -11.14 -20.06
C THR A 58 0.85 -11.06 -20.70
N VAL A 59 0.63 -10.04 -21.51
CA VAL A 59 -0.59 -9.80 -22.28
C VAL A 59 -0.23 -9.97 -23.74
N GLN A 60 -0.81 -10.97 -24.39
CA GLN A 60 -0.69 -11.12 -25.83
C GLN A 60 -1.53 -10.03 -26.50
N VAL A 61 -0.91 -9.22 -27.35
CA VAL A 61 -1.58 -8.21 -28.18
C VAL A 61 -1.28 -8.55 -29.63
N ARG A 62 -2.30 -9.05 -30.35
CA ARG A 62 -2.11 -9.65 -31.68
C ARG A 62 -1.04 -10.75 -31.62
N ASN A 63 0.08 -10.57 -32.32
CA ASN A 63 1.19 -11.52 -32.39
C ASN A 63 2.37 -11.13 -31.49
N ASP A 64 2.24 -10.08 -30.68
CA ASP A 64 3.31 -9.56 -29.83
C ASP A 64 3.00 -9.72 -28.34
N ASN A 65 4.06 -9.83 -27.54
CA ASN A 65 3.97 -9.89 -26.08
C ASN A 65 4.15 -8.51 -25.46
N HIS A 66 3.17 -8.10 -24.67
CA HIS A 66 3.24 -6.89 -23.85
C HIS A 66 3.31 -7.29 -22.38
N TYR A 67 4.25 -6.71 -21.65
CA TYR A 67 4.49 -7.03 -20.25
C TYR A 67 3.93 -5.91 -19.39
N ARG A 68 3.17 -6.27 -18.35
CA ARG A 68 2.64 -5.33 -17.36
C ARG A 68 3.01 -5.82 -15.97
N CYS A 69 3.67 -4.98 -15.19
CA CYS A 69 4.02 -5.30 -13.81
C CYS A 69 3.39 -4.28 -12.86
N THR A 70 2.83 -4.78 -11.77
CA THR A 70 2.27 -4.00 -10.67
C THR A 70 3.12 -4.23 -9.43
N VAL A 71 3.65 -3.16 -8.85
CA VAL A 71 4.41 -3.14 -7.61
C VAL A 71 3.50 -2.60 -6.51
N ARG A 72 3.33 -3.36 -5.43
CA ARG A 72 2.64 -2.90 -4.22
C ARG A 72 3.66 -2.46 -3.19
N TYR A 73 3.31 -1.43 -2.44
CA TYR A 73 4.17 -0.87 -1.41
C TYR A 73 3.36 -0.39 -0.22
N THR A 74 4.02 -0.27 0.92
CA THR A 74 3.51 0.45 2.09
C THR A 74 4.42 1.62 2.40
N LYS A 75 3.84 2.73 2.84
CA LYS A 75 4.57 3.88 3.35
C LYS A 75 4.06 4.20 4.75
N GLU A 76 4.97 4.20 5.71
CA GLU A 76 4.67 4.68 7.04
C GLU A 76 4.44 6.21 7.00
N PRO A 77 3.40 6.73 7.67
CA PRO A 77 3.29 8.16 7.90
C PRO A 77 4.59 8.72 8.48
N ALA A 78 5.06 9.85 7.95
CA ALA A 78 6.19 10.54 8.57
C ALA A 78 5.82 10.85 10.03
N ALA A 79 6.71 10.52 10.97
CA ALA A 79 6.51 10.87 12.37
C ALA A 79 6.28 12.39 12.48
N PRO A 80 5.32 12.86 13.30
CA PRO A 80 5.12 14.29 13.52
C PRO A 80 6.43 14.87 14.04
N GLN A 81 6.97 15.85 13.31
CA GLN A 81 8.11 16.62 13.75
C GLN A 81 7.60 17.57 14.85
N SER A 82 8.08 17.37 16.07
CA SER A 82 7.81 18.20 17.26
C SER A 82 8.68 19.43 17.29
#